data_AF-A0A7W0CIN4-F1
#
_entry.id   AF-A0A7W0CIN4-F1
#
_cell.length_a   1.000
_cell.length_b   1.000
_cell.length_c   1.000
_cell.angle_alpha   90.00
_cell.angle_beta   90.00
_cell.angle_gamma   90.00
#
_symmetry.space_group_name_H-M   'P 1'
#
loop_
_entity.id
_entity.type
_entity.pdbx_description
1 polymer ?
#
loop_
_entity_poly.entity_id
_entity_poly.type
_entity_poly.pdbx_seq_one_letter_code
_entity_poly.pdbx_strand_id
1 'polypeptide(L)'
;MSDVLAEAFAAQRERLRAVARRVLGSDADADDVVQEAWLRLARQDAATIDNLAGWLTTVVGRIVEISVVTDPGKLASIDLPSPA
;
A
#
# COMPACT_ATOMS: atom_id res chain seq x y z
N MET A 1 9.94 13.01 12.40
CA MET A 1 10.35 11.72 11.80
C MET A 1 11.85 11.60 12.00
N SER A 2 12.37 10.46 12.46
CA SER A 2 13.82 10.25 12.56
C SER A 2 14.40 9.84 11.21
N ASP A 3 15.60 10.31 10.87
CA ASP A 3 16.29 9.96 9.61
C ASP A 3 16.49 8.44 9.46
N VAL A 4 16.77 7.75 10.57
CA VAL A 4 16.89 6.28 10.62
C VAL A 4 15.61 5.59 10.14
N LEU A 5 14.44 6.15 10.46
CA LEU A 5 13.16 5.57 10.05
C LEU A 5 12.88 5.82 8.56
N ALA A 6 13.29 6.99 8.05
CA ALA A 6 13.19 7.31 6.63
C ALA A 6 14.07 6.38 5.80
N GLU A 7 15.31 6.13 6.24
CA GLU A 7 16.22 5.18 5.61
C GLU A 7 15.69 3.74 5.64
N ALA A 8 15.18 3.30 6.80
CA ALA A 8 14.61 1.97 6.94
C ALA A 8 13.38 1.77 6.04
N PHE A 9 12.53 2.79 5.88
CA PHE A 9 11.43 2.75 4.93
C PHE A 9 11.92 2.77 3.47
N ALA A 10 12.89 3.63 3.14
CA ALA A 10 13.46 3.70 1.81
C ALA A 10 14.02 2.35 1.34
N ALA A 11 14.65 1.59 2.24
CA ALA A 11 15.12 0.24 1.98
C ALA A 11 13.99 -0.77 1.65
N GLN A 12 12.75 -0.49 2.05
CA GLN A 12 11.58 -1.34 1.75
C GLN A 12 10.75 -0.84 0.56
N ARG A 13 10.93 0.42 0.14
CA ARG A 13 10.05 1.13 -0.80
C ARG A 13 9.84 0.37 -2.11
N GLU A 14 10.92 -0.09 -2.73
CA GLU A 14 10.86 -0.82 -4.00
C GLU A 14 10.13 -2.16 -3.87
N ARG A 15 10.41 -2.91 -2.80
CA ARG A 15 9.74 -4.18 -2.50
C ARG A 15 8.24 -3.98 -2.30
N LEU A 16 7.84 -2.98 -1.50
CA LEU A 16 6.44 -2.69 -1.23
C LEU A 16 5.69 -2.26 -2.49
N ARG A 17 6.33 -1.43 -3.33
CA ARG A 17 5.79 -1.04 -4.65
C ARG A 17 5.59 -2.27 -5.53
N ALA A 18 6.56 -3.18 -5.62
CA ALA A 18 6.44 -4.39 -6.42
C ALA A 18 5.28 -5.31 -5.95
N VAL A 19 5.10 -5.44 -4.63
CA VAL A 19 3.97 -6.17 -4.04
C VAL A 19 2.64 -5.52 -4.42
N ALA A 20 2.49 -4.22 -4.21
CA ALA A 20 1.26 -3.50 -4.54
C ALA A 20 0.95 -3.56 -6.05
N ARG A 21 1.98 -3.37 -6.89
CA ARG A 21 1.87 -3.43 -8.35
C ARG A 21 1.38 -4.77 -8.86
N ARG A 22 1.85 -5.88 -8.25
CA ARG A 22 1.45 -7.24 -8.61
C ARG A 22 -0.03 -7.50 -8.33
N VAL A 23 -0.60 -6.89 -7.29
CA VAL A 23 -2.01 -7.09 -6.94
C VAL A 23 -2.91 -6.10 -7.69
N LEU A 24 -2.50 -4.83 -7.79
CA LEU A 24 -3.36 -3.77 -8.30
C LEU A 24 -3.36 -3.65 -9.82
N GLY A 25 -2.27 -4.04 -10.49
CA GLY A 25 -2.19 -3.93 -11.94
C GLY A 25 -1.87 -2.52 -12.46
N SER A 26 -1.63 -1.54 -11.58
CA SER A 26 -1.34 -0.13 -11.89
C SER A 26 -0.11 0.37 -11.14
N ASP A 27 0.74 1.14 -11.82
CA ASP A 27 1.90 1.80 -11.20
C ASP A 27 1.51 2.99 -10.34
N ALA A 28 0.47 3.73 -10.74
CA ALA A 28 -0.05 4.85 -9.97
C ALA A 28 -0.62 4.36 -8.64
N ASP A 29 -1.49 3.35 -8.68
CA ASP A 29 -2.10 2.80 -7.46
C ASP A 29 -1.03 2.19 -6.53
N ALA A 30 0.01 1.57 -7.10
CA ALA A 30 1.11 1.04 -6.31
C ALA A 30 1.90 2.15 -5.59
N ASP A 31 2.15 3.27 -6.27
CA ASP A 31 2.81 4.43 -5.67
C ASP A 31 1.93 5.09 -4.58
N ASP A 32 0.62 5.16 -4.78
CA ASP A 32 -0.32 5.68 -3.80
C ASP A 32 -0.37 4.81 -2.54
N VAL A 33 -0.38 3.48 -2.70
CA VAL A 33 -0.32 2.54 -1.57
C VAL A 33 0.95 2.72 -0.76
N VAL A 34 2.10 2.87 -1.42
CA VAL A 34 3.38 3.07 -0.74
C VAL A 34 3.42 4.42 -0.02
N GLN A 35 2.85 5.47 -0.61
CA GLN A 35 2.71 6.77 0.04
C GLN A 35 1.80 6.70 1.29
N GLU A 36 0.65 6.05 1.18
CA GLU A 36 -0.25 5.89 2.32
C GLU A 36 0.38 5.04 3.44
N ALA A 37 1.16 4.00 3.09
CA ALA A 37 1.93 3.23 4.06
C ALA A 37 2.97 4.09 4.80
N TRP A 38 3.66 4.98 4.08
CA TRP A 38 4.58 5.96 4.69
C TRP A 38 3.86 6.91 5.65
N LEU A 39 2.70 7.46 5.24
CA LEU A 39 1.91 8.35 6.07
C LEU A 39 1.39 7.66 7.33
N ARG A 40 1.04 6.37 7.24
CA ARG A 40 0.65 5.57 8.41
C ARG A 40 1.83 5.34 9.34
N LEU A 41 3.01 5.02 8.82
CA LEU A 41 4.23 4.87 9.62
C LEU A 41 4.57 6.18 10.34
N ALA A 42 4.44 7.32 9.66
CA ALA A 42 4.68 8.64 10.21
C ALA A 42 3.84 8.99 11.45
N ARG A 43 2.67 8.37 11.59
CA ARG A 43 1.75 8.55 12.71
C ARG A 43 1.95 7.55 13.85
N GLN A 44 2.80 6.54 13.66
CA GLN A 44 3.13 5.57 14.69
C GLN A 44 4.36 6.01 15.48
N ASP A 45 4.42 5.59 16.74
CA ASP A 45 5.69 5.56 17.45
C ASP A 45 6.51 4.38 16.92
N ALA A 46 7.47 4.65 16.04
CA ALA A 46 8.27 3.62 15.41
C ALA A 46 9.15 2.83 16.39
N ALA A 47 9.43 3.36 17.58
CA ALA A 47 10.14 2.62 18.63
C ALA A 47 9.32 1.42 19.16
N THR A 48 8.02 1.39 18.89
CA THR A 48 7.11 0.28 19.26
C THR A 48 7.01 -0.80 18.18
N ILE A 49 7.68 -0.63 17.03
CA ILE A 49 7.59 -1.55 15.90
C ILE A 49 8.84 -2.43 15.87
N ASP A 50 8.75 -3.61 16.50
CA ASP A 50 9.87 -4.57 16.55
C ASP A 50 10.24 -5.13 15.17
N ASN A 51 9.25 -5.29 14.27
CA ASN A 51 9.45 -5.78 12.91
C ASN A 51 8.80 -4.83 11.89
N LEU A 52 9.56 -3.81 11.49
CA LEU A 52 9.11 -2.81 10.53
C LEU A 52 8.72 -3.42 9.17
N ALA A 53 9.50 -4.38 8.65
CA ALA A 53 9.22 -4.99 7.36
C ALA A 53 7.91 -5.82 7.37
N GLY A 54 7.65 -6.55 8.45
CA GLY A 54 6.40 -7.29 8.66
C GLY A 54 5.20 -6.36 8.84
N TRP A 55 5.39 -5.30 9.62
CA TRP A 55 4.37 -4.27 9.81
C TRP A 55 3.99 -3.58 8.48
N LEU A 56 4.99 -3.14 7.70
CA LEU A 56 4.77 -2.50 6.39
C LEU A 56 4.06 -3.42 5.41
N THR A 57 4.41 -4.70 5.38
CA THR A 57 3.75 -5.69 4.52
C THR A 57 2.27 -5.84 4.89
N THR A 58 1.95 -5.84 6.19
CA THR A 58 0.56 -5.90 6.68
C THR A 58 -0.23 -4.65 6.30
N VAL A 59 0.37 -3.47 6.46
CA VAL A 59 -0.26 -2.19 6.11
C VAL A 59 -0.53 -2.12 4.61
N VAL A 60 0.44 -2.47 3.77
CA VAL A 60 0.28 -2.51 2.31
C VAL A 60 -0.81 -3.49 1.91
N GLY A 61 -0.83 -4.69 2.48
CA GLY A 61 -1.89 -5.68 2.21
C GLY A 61 -3.30 -5.14 2.48
N ARG A 62 -3.49 -4.48 3.64
CA ARG A 62 -4.78 -3.87 4.02
C ARG A 62 -5.19 -2.72 3.10
N ILE A 63 -4.25 -1.87 2.68
CA ILE A 63 -4.57 -0.76 1.76
C ILE A 63 -5.02 -1.33 0.42
N VAL A 64 -4.30 -2.31 -0.11
CA VAL A 64 -4.63 -2.98 -1.37
C VAL A 64 -6.03 -3.61 -1.32
N GLU A 65 -6.37 -4.31 -0.24
CA GLU A 65 -7.71 -4.89 -0.04
C GLU A 65 -8.82 -3.83 -0.12
N ILE A 66 -8.61 -2.67 0.50
CA ILE A 66 -9.57 -1.55 0.45
C ILE A 66 -9.64 -0.97 -0.97
N SER A 67 -8.49 -0.69 -1.59
CA SER A 67 -8.44 -0.08 -2.93
C SER A 67 -9.10 -0.93 -4.01
N VAL A 68 -8.93 -2.27 -3.94
CA VAL A 68 -9.58 -3.21 -4.88
C VAL A 68 -11.11 -3.08 -4.84
N VAL A 69 -11.69 -2.76 -3.69
CA VAL A 69 -13.15 -2.65 -3.50
C VAL A 69 -13.68 -1.24 -3.83
N THR A 70 -12.81 -0.22 -3.91
CA THR A 70 -13.24 1.20 -3.87
C THR A 70 -12.83 2.03 -5.08
N ASP A 71 -12.29 1.45 -6.17
CA ASP A 71 -11.91 2.21 -7.36
C ASP A 71 -13.11 2.38 -8.34
N PRO A 72 -13.74 3.57 -8.43
CA PRO A 72 -14.86 3.80 -9.33
C PRO A 72 -14.50 3.74 -10.83
N GLY A 73 -13.23 3.98 -11.19
CA GLY A 73 -12.74 3.82 -12.56
C GLY A 73 -12.60 2.35 -12.96
N LYS A 74 -12.16 1.50 -12.04
CA LYS A 74 -12.24 0.04 -12.18
C LYS A 74 -13.67 -0.46 -12.21
N LEU A 75 -14.54 0.00 -11.29
CA LEU A 75 -15.94 -0.40 -11.26
C LEU A 75 -16.65 -0.06 -12.58
N ALA A 76 -16.36 1.10 -13.16
CA ALA A 76 -16.87 1.51 -14.47
C ALA A 76 -16.32 0.67 -15.66
N SER A 77 -15.22 -0.06 -15.45
CA SER A 77 -14.55 -0.88 -16.46
C SER A 77 -14.85 -2.37 -16.33
N ILE A 78 -15.52 -2.81 -15.26
CA ILE A 78 -15.94 -4.20 -15.09
C ILE A 78 -17.19 -4.44 -15.95
N ASP A 79 -17.08 -5.37 -16.90
CA ASP A 79 -18.22 -5.85 -17.67
C ASP A 79 -19.11 -6.71 -16.76
N LEU A 80 -20.09 -6.05 -16.12
CA LEU A 80 -21.06 -6.71 -15.27
C LEU A 80 -22.05 -7.50 -16.15
N PRO A 81 -22.39 -8.75 -15.79
CA PRO A 81 -23.41 -9.48 -16.51
C PRO A 81 -24.73 -8.70 -16.46
N SER A 82 -25.38 -8.55 -17.61
CA SER A 82 -26.69 -7.91 -17.70
C SER A 82 -27.65 -8.54 -16.68
N PRO A 83 -28.40 -7.72 -15.92
CA PRO A 83 -29.38 -8.24 -14.99
C PRO A 83 -30.41 -9.11 -15.74
N ALA A 84 -30.75 -10.24 -15.13
CA ALA A 84 -31.75 -11.18 -15.63
C ALA A 84 -33.17 -10.60 -15.62
#